data_AF-A0A517TBK3-F1
#
_entry.id   AF-A0A517TBK3-F1
#
_cell.length_a   1.000
_cell.length_b   1.000
_cell.length_c   1.000
_cell.angle_alpha   90.00
_cell.angle_beta   90.00
_cell.angle_gamma   90.00
#
_symmetry.space_group_name_H-M   'P 1'
#
loop_
_entity.id
_entity.type
_entity.pdbx_description
1 polymer ?
#
loop_
_entity_poly.entity_id
_entity_poly.type
_entity_poly.pdbx_seq_one_letter_code
_entity_poly.pdbx_strand_id
1 'polypeptide(L)'
;MSSRSALFAVLVLFLVTTCIGCGPSRQDLPVGTKKYTQVDNLRLSLERHIELGEIQSETELYPEMIQSLEKAGVSAETISKLQDLSIEMMSAKTPDQLKQKAEEMLKLLPEPGNEQ
;
A
#
# COMPACT_ATOMS: atom_id res chain seq x y z
N MET A 1 -52.51 41.44 5.04
CA MET A 1 -51.61 41.44 6.21
C MET A 1 -50.26 40.97 5.69
N SER A 2 -49.15 41.72 5.83
CA SER A 2 -48.51 42.20 7.07
C SER A 2 -47.80 41.05 7.78
N SER A 3 -46.48 41.05 8.03
CA SER A 3 -45.47 42.10 7.78
C SER A 3 -44.07 41.55 7.52
N ARG A 4 -43.17 42.42 7.05
CA ARG A 4 -41.72 42.18 6.92
C ARG A 4 -41.06 41.89 8.27
N SER A 5 -40.07 41.01 8.29
CA SER A 5 -38.89 41.11 9.17
C SER A 5 -37.69 40.50 8.45
N ALA A 6 -36.57 41.22 8.43
CA ALA A 6 -35.28 40.81 7.88
C ALA A 6 -34.21 41.04 8.96
N LEU A 7 -32.91 40.88 8.61
CA LEU A 7 -31.73 40.97 9.50
C LEU A 7 -31.57 39.71 10.39
N PHE A 8 -30.41 39.05 10.57
CA PHE A 8 -29.08 39.05 9.91
C PHE A 8 -28.70 37.56 9.65
N ALA A 9 -27.63 37.14 8.96
CA ALA A 9 -26.45 37.76 8.32
C ALA A 9 -26.28 37.14 6.90
N VAL A 10 -25.31 37.42 6.02
CA VAL A 10 -23.99 38.12 6.05
C VAL A 10 -22.81 37.32 6.65
N LEU A 11 -22.34 36.29 5.92
CA LEU A 11 -20.91 36.06 5.68
C LEU A 11 -20.70 35.63 4.22
N VAL A 12 -19.55 36.00 3.63
CA VAL A 12 -19.27 35.87 2.18
C VAL A 12 -18.08 34.95 1.93
N LEU A 13 -18.29 33.93 1.09
CA LEU A 13 -17.33 33.06 0.41
C LEU A 13 -18.17 32.32 -0.66
N PHE A 14 -18.35 32.77 -1.90
CA PHE A 14 -17.39 33.26 -2.93
C PHE A 14 -16.52 32.12 -3.49
N LEU A 15 -16.40 32.04 -4.83
CA LEU A 15 -15.98 30.87 -5.63
C LEU A 15 -17.02 29.72 -5.55
N VAL A 16 -17.96 29.53 -6.49
CA VAL A 16 -18.06 29.82 -7.94
C VAL A 16 -17.07 29.02 -8.79
N THR A 17 -17.60 28.06 -9.56
CA THR A 17 -16.96 27.26 -10.64
C THR A 17 -15.80 26.32 -10.19
N THR A 18 -15.47 25.20 -10.84
CA THR A 18 -15.81 24.69 -12.19
C THR A 18 -15.70 23.14 -12.28
N CYS A 19 -16.17 22.56 -13.39
CA CYS A 19 -15.92 21.19 -13.91
C CYS A 19 -16.66 20.05 -13.18
N ILE A 20 -17.39 19.13 -13.83
CA ILE A 20 -17.12 18.31 -15.05
C ILE A 20 -15.88 17.43 -14.84
N GLY A 21 -16.08 16.21 -14.34
CA GLY A 21 -14.95 15.38 -13.89
C GLY A 21 -15.27 13.94 -13.55
N CYS A 22 -16.11 13.22 -14.31
CA CYS A 22 -16.08 11.75 -14.32
C CYS A 22 -14.84 11.25 -15.07
N GLY A 23 -13.65 11.64 -14.63
CA GLY A 23 -12.43 10.91 -14.93
C GLY A 23 -12.36 9.68 -14.03
N PRO A 24 -11.92 8.51 -14.52
CA PRO A 24 -11.55 7.44 -13.62
C PRO A 24 -10.46 7.97 -12.69
N SER A 25 -10.60 7.75 -11.38
CA SER A 25 -9.56 8.07 -10.40
C SER A 25 -8.42 7.06 -10.52
N ARG A 26 -7.72 7.11 -11.65
CA ARG A 26 -6.36 6.58 -11.81
C ARG A 26 -5.51 7.36 -10.80
N GLN A 27 -5.35 6.77 -9.63
CA GLN A 27 -4.51 7.32 -8.57
C GLN A 27 -3.10 7.42 -9.12
N ASP A 28 -2.67 8.64 -9.44
CA ASP A 28 -1.30 8.92 -9.85
C ASP A 28 -0.43 8.87 -8.59
N LEU A 29 -0.16 7.64 -8.15
CA LEU A 29 0.77 7.33 -7.07
C LEU A 29 2.11 7.97 -7.44
N PRO A 30 2.62 8.94 -6.66
CA PRO A 30 3.80 9.69 -7.05
C PRO A 30 5.02 8.76 -7.09
N VAL A 31 5.47 8.42 -8.30
CA VAL A 31 6.56 7.46 -8.58
C VAL A 31 7.97 7.99 -8.23
N GLY A 32 8.05 8.84 -7.19
CA GLY A 32 9.16 9.71 -6.81
C GLY A 32 9.94 9.31 -5.56
N THR A 33 9.97 8.03 -5.18
CA THR A 33 10.81 7.51 -4.06
C THR A 33 11.20 6.03 -4.25
N LYS A 34 11.49 5.64 -5.50
CA LYS A 34 11.48 4.26 -6.06
C LYS A 34 12.18 3.10 -5.33
N LYS A 35 12.97 3.32 -4.28
CA LYS A 35 13.58 2.23 -3.47
C LYS A 35 12.72 1.92 -2.25
N TYR A 36 12.65 2.88 -1.33
CA TYR A 36 11.93 2.77 -0.05
C TYR A 36 10.48 2.33 -0.25
N THR A 37 9.74 2.99 -1.15
CA THR A 37 8.31 2.67 -1.36
C THR A 37 8.03 1.23 -1.78
N GLN A 38 8.97 0.49 -2.35
CA GLN A 38 8.75 -0.92 -2.72
C GLN A 38 9.05 -1.88 -1.57
N VAL A 39 10.02 -1.57 -0.69
CA VAL A 39 10.17 -2.25 0.60
C VAL A 39 8.94 -2.00 1.48
N ASP A 40 8.55 -0.73 1.58
CA ASP A 40 7.47 -0.27 2.47
C ASP A 40 6.10 -0.81 2.01
N ASN A 41 5.80 -0.80 0.71
CA ASN A 41 4.56 -1.38 0.18
C ASN A 41 4.47 -2.88 0.44
N LEU A 42 5.56 -3.63 0.23
CA LEU A 42 5.59 -5.07 0.49
C LEU A 42 5.46 -5.36 1.99
N ARG A 43 6.14 -4.58 2.85
CA ARG A 43 6.03 -4.63 4.31
C ARG A 43 4.58 -4.39 4.78
N LEU A 44 3.95 -3.31 4.33
CA LEU A 44 2.56 -2.95 4.66
C LEU A 44 1.54 -4.00 4.16
N SER A 45 1.79 -4.62 3.01
CA SER A 45 0.93 -5.69 2.48
C SER A 45 1.05 -6.96 3.35
N LEU A 46 2.29 -7.35 3.71
CA LEU A 46 2.56 -8.47 4.64
C LEU A 46 1.98 -8.23 6.04
N GLU A 47 2.09 -7.02 6.59
CA GLU A 47 1.47 -6.64 7.87
C GLU A 47 -0.06 -6.77 7.81
N ARG A 48 -0.69 -6.39 6.69
CA ARG A 48 -2.13 -6.58 6.47
C ARG A 48 -2.53 -8.06 6.36
N HIS A 49 -1.68 -8.90 5.77
CA HIS A 49 -1.87 -10.36 5.78
C HIS A 49 -1.79 -10.94 7.20
N ILE A 50 -0.86 -10.43 8.03
CA ILE A 50 -0.74 -10.84 9.44
C ILE A 50 -1.97 -10.39 10.25
N GLU A 51 -2.51 -9.19 10.00
CA GLU A 51 -3.75 -8.71 10.63
C GLU A 51 -4.94 -9.57 10.21
N LEU A 52 -5.30 -9.55 8.92
CA LEU A 52 -6.55 -10.12 8.41
C LEU A 52 -6.54 -11.66 8.35
N GLY A 53 -5.38 -12.27 8.07
CA GLY A 53 -5.28 -13.73 7.85
C GLY A 53 -5.75 -14.21 6.48
N GLU A 54 -5.92 -13.29 5.52
CA GLU A 54 -6.46 -13.56 4.18
C GLU A 54 -5.51 -13.11 3.07
N ILE A 55 -5.54 -13.80 1.92
CA ILE A 55 -4.89 -13.35 0.69
C ILE A 55 -5.64 -12.12 0.14
N GLN A 56 -4.90 -11.18 -0.43
CA GLN A 56 -5.38 -9.92 -1.00
C GLN A 56 -4.85 -9.86 -2.45
N SER A 57 -5.55 -9.20 -3.38
CA SER A 57 -5.12 -9.12 -4.78
C SER A 57 -3.72 -8.51 -4.98
N GLU A 58 -3.21 -7.77 -3.99
CA GLU A 58 -1.83 -7.27 -3.95
C GLU A 58 -0.77 -8.39 -4.04
N THR A 59 -1.08 -9.64 -3.64
CA THR A 59 -0.12 -10.76 -3.71
C THR A 59 0.28 -11.13 -5.13
N GLU A 60 -0.56 -10.84 -6.14
CA GLU A 60 -0.23 -11.07 -7.55
C GLU A 60 1.00 -10.24 -8.00
N LEU A 61 1.29 -9.14 -7.31
CA LEU A 61 2.42 -8.25 -7.57
C LEU A 61 3.69 -8.61 -6.77
N TYR A 62 3.63 -9.60 -5.88
CA TYR A 62 4.76 -9.95 -5.02
C TYR A 62 6.03 -10.35 -5.80
N PRO A 63 5.98 -11.13 -6.89
CA PRO A 63 7.18 -11.45 -7.67
C PRO A 63 7.90 -10.20 -8.22
N GLU A 64 7.15 -9.18 -8.68
CA GLU A 64 7.72 -7.92 -9.17
C GLU A 64 8.25 -7.06 -8.01
N MET A 65 7.49 -6.93 -6.91
CA MET A 65 7.93 -6.18 -5.73
C MET A 65 9.19 -6.79 -5.11
N ILE A 66 9.27 -8.12 -5.00
CA ILE A 66 10.44 -8.83 -4.48
C ILE A 66 11.64 -8.67 -5.43
N GLN A 67 11.46 -8.86 -6.74
CA GLN A 67 12.55 -8.62 -7.70
C GLN A 67 13.02 -7.16 -7.72
N SER A 68 12.15 -6.20 -7.38
CA SER A 68 12.55 -4.79 -7.24
C SER A 68 13.61 -4.58 -6.14
N LEU A 69 13.66 -5.45 -5.12
CA LEU A 69 14.57 -5.34 -3.99
C LEU A 69 16.04 -5.60 -4.37
N GLU A 70 16.31 -6.31 -5.47
CA GLU A 70 17.66 -6.40 -6.05
C GLU A 70 18.22 -5.00 -6.34
N LYS A 71 17.37 -4.11 -6.87
CA LYS A 71 17.71 -2.71 -7.19
C LYS A 71 17.79 -1.85 -5.92
N ALA A 72 17.19 -2.29 -4.81
CA ALA A 72 17.37 -1.68 -3.50
C ALA A 72 18.75 -2.02 -2.90
N GLY A 73 19.31 -3.20 -3.19
CA GLY A 73 20.59 -3.71 -2.67
C GLY A 73 20.45 -5.00 -1.84
N VAL A 74 19.26 -5.59 -1.80
CA VAL A 74 19.00 -6.85 -1.09
C VAL A 74 19.71 -8.02 -1.77
N SER A 75 20.31 -8.92 -0.97
CA SER A 75 21.11 -10.02 -1.50
C SER A 75 20.28 -11.03 -2.29
N ALA A 76 20.83 -11.60 -3.37
CA ALA A 76 20.12 -12.59 -4.20
C ALA A 76 19.65 -13.83 -3.41
N GLU A 77 20.33 -14.20 -2.33
CA GLU A 77 19.89 -15.25 -1.40
C GLU A 77 18.60 -14.86 -0.66
N THR A 78 18.53 -13.62 -0.17
CA THR A 78 17.32 -13.04 0.45
C THR A 78 16.18 -12.92 -0.56
N ILE A 79 16.47 -12.53 -1.81
CA ILE A 79 15.49 -12.46 -2.92
C ILE A 79 14.88 -13.84 -3.19
N SER A 80 15.71 -14.88 -3.36
CA SER A 80 15.23 -16.25 -3.55
C SER A 80 14.32 -16.69 -2.41
N LYS A 81 14.77 -16.52 -1.16
CA LYS A 81 13.98 -16.86 0.04
C LYS A 81 12.64 -16.13 0.11
N LEU A 82 12.59 -14.85 -0.26
CA LEU A 82 11.34 -14.09 -0.33
C LEU A 82 10.42 -14.58 -1.45
N GLN A 83 10.96 -14.97 -2.61
CA GLN A 83 10.19 -15.57 -3.71
C GLN A 83 9.60 -16.93 -3.29
N ASP A 84 10.41 -17.83 -2.72
CA ASP A 84 9.98 -19.13 -2.21
C ASP A 84 8.86 -18.98 -1.16
N LEU A 85 9.06 -18.09 -0.18
CA LEU A 85 8.05 -17.80 0.85
C LEU A 85 6.77 -17.18 0.27
N SER A 86 6.84 -16.36 -0.78
CA SER A 86 5.65 -15.82 -1.44
C SER A 86 4.82 -16.92 -2.12
N ILE A 87 5.47 -17.93 -2.70
CA ILE A 87 4.83 -19.10 -3.31
C ILE A 87 4.20 -19.98 -2.23
N GLU A 88 4.88 -20.18 -1.10
CA GLU A 88 4.32 -20.86 0.07
C GLU A 88 3.13 -20.11 0.67
N MET A 89 3.18 -18.78 0.75
CA MET A 89 2.10 -17.93 1.26
C MET A 89 0.86 -18.00 0.35
N MET A 90 1.02 -17.89 -0.97
CA MET A 90 -0.07 -18.10 -1.94
C MET A 90 -0.61 -19.54 -1.93
N SER A 91 0.17 -20.50 -1.43
CA SER A 91 -0.23 -21.92 -1.27
C SER A 91 -0.81 -22.25 0.11
N ALA A 92 -0.88 -21.27 1.03
CA ALA A 92 -1.35 -21.46 2.39
C ALA A 92 -2.83 -21.86 2.43
N LYS A 93 -3.17 -22.82 3.30
CA LYS A 93 -4.52 -23.39 3.41
C LYS A 93 -5.25 -22.98 4.68
N THR A 94 -4.57 -22.30 5.61
CA THR A 94 -5.16 -21.72 6.82
C THR A 94 -4.64 -20.30 7.04
N PRO A 95 -5.41 -19.43 7.73
CA PRO A 95 -4.94 -18.13 8.17
C PRO A 95 -3.62 -18.19 8.95
N ASP A 96 -3.43 -19.21 9.81
CA ASP A 96 -2.21 -19.35 10.60
C ASP A 96 -0.96 -19.62 9.73
N GLN A 97 -1.09 -20.45 8.69
CA GLN A 97 -0.01 -20.66 7.71
C GLN A 97 0.34 -19.38 6.96
N LEU A 98 -0.68 -18.61 6.57
CA LEU A 98 -0.52 -17.34 5.87
C LEU A 98 0.15 -16.28 6.77
N LYS A 99 -0.32 -16.15 8.02
CA LYS A 99 0.28 -15.26 9.04
C LYS A 99 1.74 -15.65 9.32
N GLN A 100 2.03 -16.94 9.50
CA GLN A 100 3.40 -17.45 9.68
C GLN A 100 4.31 -17.09 8.49
N LYS A 101 3.85 -17.33 7.25
CA LYS A 101 4.66 -17.04 6.06
C LYS A 101 4.87 -15.54 5.83
N ALA A 102 3.86 -14.73 6.10
CA ALA A 102 4.00 -13.28 6.07
C ALA A 102 4.99 -12.77 7.12
N GLU A 103 4.96 -13.32 8.34
CA GLU A 103 5.96 -13.05 9.38
C GLU A 103 7.39 -13.47 8.99
N GLU A 104 7.55 -14.64 8.37
CA GLU A 104 8.85 -15.12 7.87
C GLU A 104 9.41 -14.20 6.77
N MET A 105 8.55 -13.68 5.89
CA MET A 105 8.93 -12.66 4.90
C MET A 105 9.31 -11.32 5.55
N LEU A 106 8.53 -10.81 6.51
CA LEU A 106 8.85 -9.56 7.22
C LEU A 106 10.21 -9.59 7.93
N LYS A 107 10.60 -10.76 8.46
CA LYS A 107 11.90 -10.98 9.12
C LYS A 107 13.08 -11.01 8.14
N LEU A 108 12.82 -11.12 6.83
CA LEU A 108 13.82 -11.10 5.75
C LEU A 108 13.85 -9.77 4.97
N LEU A 109 12.83 -8.92 5.10
CA LEU A 109 12.86 -7.57 4.51
C LEU A 109 13.85 -6.66 5.25
N PRO A 110 14.62 -5.83 4.53
CA PRO A 110 15.46 -4.82 5.17
C PRO A 110 14.62 -3.87 6.02
N GLU A 111 15.19 -3.37 7.12
CA GLU A 111 14.55 -2.37 7.96
C GLU A 111 14.49 -1.00 7.26
N PRO A 112 13.38 -0.26 7.37
CA PRO A 112 13.25 1.06 6.76
C PRO A 112 14.23 2.06 7.41
N GLY A 113 15.31 2.36 6.70
CA GLY A 113 16.30 3.38 7.07
C GLY A 113 17.71 2.86 7.38
N ASN A 114 17.94 1.54 7.38
CA ASN A 114 19.29 0.97 7.55
C ASN A 114 20.08 0.96 6.22
N GLU A 115 20.43 2.14 5.73
CA GLU A 115 21.55 2.34 4.80
C GLU A 115 22.85 2.49 5.61
N GLN A 116 23.77 1.52 5.50
CA GLN A 116 25.17 1.59 5.96
C GLN A 116 26.12 1.32 4.80
#